data_AF-A0A9K3DRA6-F1
#
_entry.id   AF-A0A9K3DRA6-F1
#
_cell.length_a   1.000
_cell.length_b   1.000
_cell.length_c   1.000
_cell.angle_alpha   90.00
_cell.angle_beta   90.00
_cell.angle_gamma   90.00
#
_symmetry.space_group_name_H-M   'P 1'
#
loop_
_entity.id
_entity.type
_entity.pdbx_description
1 polymer ?
#
loop_
_entity_poly.entity_id
_entity_poly.type
_entity_poly.pdbx_seq_one_letter_code
_entity_poly.pdbx_strand_id
1 'polypeptide(L)'
;MLLNLTFLFLTFKINVDKKASSLKCQLMMVTPLVEDLKSKKEERIKQFADIKSQIEKINGEILGYNQITSTVSSLNLEEKELSIRKLGEYQSHLRSLQKEKSEHIQKVLAYVNEVHLMCSILGLDFGKTVSVVHPSLHDKRLEHATSISDNTLEGLENTILKLKTERKVRFQKLKDIVTSLFELWNIMNTTREEKQHFSRVTSIIRVSEAEVVEPGYLSTEVIQQAVSQEVVRLNKLRTSRMKMNNLLV
;
A
#
# COMPACT_ATOMS: atom_id res chain seq x y z
N MET A 1 16.98 -34.50 -17.51
CA MET A 1 18.06 -33.92 -18.36
C MET A 1 19.46 -34.46 -18.07
N LEU A 2 19.74 -34.99 -16.86
CA LEU A 2 21.01 -35.68 -16.54
C LEU A 2 21.26 -36.93 -17.40
N LEU A 3 20.19 -37.65 -17.78
CA LEU A 3 20.27 -38.88 -18.58
C LEU A 3 20.99 -38.70 -19.93
N ASN A 4 20.85 -37.55 -20.58
CA ASN A 4 21.46 -37.32 -21.90
C ASN A 4 22.95 -37.05 -21.81
N LEU A 5 23.40 -36.33 -20.79
CA LEU A 5 24.82 -36.03 -20.62
C LEU A 5 25.57 -37.26 -20.11
N THR A 6 24.98 -38.03 -19.19
CA THR A 6 25.56 -39.31 -18.75
C THR A 6 25.57 -40.33 -19.87
N PHE A 7 24.51 -40.41 -20.70
CA PHE A 7 24.47 -41.27 -21.88
C PHE A 7 25.53 -40.88 -22.92
N LEU A 8 25.72 -39.58 -23.17
CA LEU A 8 26.74 -39.07 -24.09
C LEU A 8 28.17 -39.28 -23.57
N PHE A 9 28.40 -39.14 -22.26
CA PHE A 9 29.70 -39.46 -21.64
C PHE A 9 29.96 -40.97 -21.64
N LEU A 10 28.94 -41.80 -21.45
CA LEU A 10 29.05 -43.25 -21.51
C LEU A 10 29.39 -43.69 -22.94
N THR A 11 28.71 -43.15 -23.95
CA THR A 11 29.00 -43.46 -25.36
C THR A 11 30.38 -42.95 -25.77
N PHE A 12 30.82 -41.78 -25.30
CA PHE A 12 32.19 -41.29 -25.50
C PHE A 12 33.22 -42.25 -24.89
N LYS A 13 33.04 -42.64 -23.63
CA LYS A 13 33.99 -43.52 -22.91
C LYS A 13 34.04 -44.94 -23.51
N ILE A 14 32.88 -45.50 -23.87
CA ILE A 14 32.75 -46.82 -24.53
C ILE A 14 33.41 -46.82 -25.92
N ASN A 15 33.43 -45.69 -26.63
CA ASN A 15 33.98 -45.60 -27.99
C ASN A 15 35.50 -45.29 -27.99
N VAL A 16 36.01 -44.62 -26.95
CA VAL A 16 37.45 -44.40 -26.74
C VAL A 16 38.17 -45.72 -26.41
N ASP A 17 37.56 -46.60 -25.61
CA ASP A 17 38.15 -47.90 -25.26
C ASP A 17 38.15 -48.92 -26.41
N LYS A 18 37.29 -48.76 -27.43
CA LYS A 18 37.14 -49.73 -28.53
C LYS A 18 37.88 -49.41 -29.81
N LYS A 19 38.48 -48.23 -29.95
CA LYS A 19 39.25 -47.87 -31.15
C LYS A 19 40.26 -46.78 -30.84
N ALA A 20 41.54 -47.08 -31.03
CA ALA A 20 42.53 -46.09 -31.42
C ALA A 20 42.17 -45.54 -32.82
N SER A 21 41.07 -44.79 -32.92
CA SER A 21 40.63 -44.14 -34.14
C SER A 21 41.50 -42.91 -34.38
N SER A 22 41.89 -42.65 -35.63
CA SER A 22 42.75 -41.51 -35.99
C SER A 22 42.25 -40.19 -35.39
N LEU A 23 43.17 -39.25 -35.18
CA LEU A 23 42.89 -37.89 -34.68
C LEU A 23 41.68 -37.23 -35.37
N LYS A 24 41.48 -37.51 -36.67
CA LYS A 24 40.35 -37.03 -37.46
C LYS A 24 38.99 -37.54 -36.95
N CYS A 25 38.88 -38.81 -36.58
CA CYS A 25 37.65 -39.38 -36.03
C CYS A 25 37.35 -38.85 -34.63
N GLN A 26 38.38 -38.66 -33.79
CA GLN A 26 38.21 -38.04 -32.46
C GLN A 26 37.74 -36.59 -32.60
N LEU A 27 38.30 -35.84 -33.54
CA LEU A 27 37.89 -34.47 -33.83
C LEU A 27 36.41 -34.39 -34.27
N MET A 28 35.96 -35.29 -35.16
CA MET A 28 34.56 -35.34 -35.59
C MET A 28 33.57 -35.62 -34.44
N MET A 29 34.01 -36.28 -33.36
CA MET A 29 33.18 -36.52 -32.16
C MET A 29 33.20 -35.34 -31.18
N VAL A 30 34.32 -34.64 -31.07
CA VAL A 30 34.48 -33.52 -30.12
C VAL A 30 33.81 -32.24 -30.62
N THR A 31 33.88 -31.95 -31.93
CA THR A 31 33.27 -30.74 -32.51
C THR A 31 31.79 -30.55 -32.14
N PRO A 32 30.88 -31.52 -32.36
CA PRO A 32 29.46 -31.34 -32.01
C PRO A 32 29.23 -31.18 -30.50
N LEU A 33 30.04 -31.82 -29.65
CA LEU A 33 29.98 -31.66 -28.19
C LEU A 33 30.35 -30.23 -27.78
N VAL A 34 31.39 -29.66 -28.39
CA VAL A 34 31.81 -28.29 -28.12
C VAL A 34 30.76 -27.29 -28.59
N GLU A 35 30.11 -27.52 -29.74
CA GLU A 35 29.01 -26.68 -30.23
C GLU A 35 27.79 -26.73 -29.30
N ASP A 36 27.38 -27.92 -28.83
CA ASP A 36 26.32 -28.07 -27.83
C ASP A 36 26.64 -27.36 -26.52
N LEU A 37 27.87 -27.49 -26.01
CA LEU A 37 28.31 -26.81 -24.79
C LEU A 37 28.34 -25.28 -24.95
N LYS A 38 28.75 -24.77 -26.12
CA LYS A 38 28.68 -23.34 -26.45
C LYS A 38 27.24 -22.84 -26.45
N SER A 39 26.33 -23.55 -27.09
CA SER A 39 24.90 -23.21 -27.10
C SER A 39 24.30 -23.19 -25.69
N LYS A 40 24.60 -24.20 -24.86
CA LYS A 40 24.17 -24.25 -23.46
C LYS A 40 24.76 -23.15 -22.58
N LYS A 41 25.96 -22.67 -22.91
CA LYS A 41 26.57 -21.54 -22.21
C LYS A 41 25.83 -20.24 -22.56
N GLU A 42 25.56 -20.03 -23.85
CA GLU A 42 24.85 -18.83 -24.32
C GLU A 42 23.44 -18.74 -23.72
N GLU A 43 22.69 -19.85 -23.74
CA GLU A 43 21.36 -19.90 -23.13
C GLU A 43 21.42 -19.58 -21.62
N ARG A 44 22.43 -20.09 -20.90
CA ARG A 44 22.60 -19.76 -19.48
C ARG A 44 22.91 -18.28 -19.26
N ILE A 45 23.74 -17.67 -20.09
CA ILE A 45 24.05 -16.23 -20.00
C ILE A 45 22.76 -15.41 -20.17
N LYS A 46 21.93 -15.77 -21.16
CA LYS A 46 20.64 -15.10 -21.39
C LYS A 46 19.71 -15.24 -20.19
N GLN A 47 19.61 -16.42 -19.58
CA GLN A 47 18.80 -16.66 -18.38
C GLN A 47 19.26 -15.80 -17.19
N PHE A 48 20.57 -15.70 -16.96
CA PHE A 48 21.10 -14.84 -15.91
C PHE A 48 20.78 -13.37 -16.17
N ALA A 49 20.96 -12.89 -17.40
CA ALA A 49 20.66 -11.51 -17.76
C ALA A 49 19.18 -11.16 -17.53
N ASP A 50 18.27 -12.05 -17.95
CA ASP A 50 16.84 -11.89 -17.75
C ASP A 50 16.45 -11.85 -16.26
N ILE A 51 16.95 -12.81 -15.47
CA ILE A 51 16.64 -12.87 -14.03
C ILE A 51 17.19 -11.63 -13.30
N LYS A 52 18.42 -11.20 -13.61
CA LYS A 52 19.00 -9.98 -13.03
C LYS A 52 18.16 -8.75 -13.37
N SER A 53 17.76 -8.60 -14.62
CA SER A 53 16.90 -7.48 -15.05
C SER A 53 15.55 -7.48 -14.32
N GLN A 54 14.94 -8.66 -14.13
CA GLN A 54 13.70 -8.77 -13.36
C GLN A 54 13.88 -8.42 -11.88
N ILE A 55 14.97 -8.87 -11.26
CA ILE A 55 15.32 -8.52 -9.87
C ILE A 55 15.50 -7.02 -9.71
N GLU A 56 16.29 -6.39 -10.59
CA GLU A 56 16.52 -4.94 -10.58
C GLU A 56 15.22 -4.15 -10.73
N LYS A 57 14.34 -4.60 -11.64
CA LYS A 57 13.03 -4.00 -11.83
C LYS A 57 12.18 -4.08 -10.57
N ILE A 58 12.06 -5.25 -9.95
CA ILE A 58 11.24 -5.42 -8.74
C ILE A 58 11.81 -4.62 -7.57
N ASN A 59 13.13 -4.66 -7.38
CA ASN A 59 13.80 -3.86 -6.34
C ASN A 59 13.56 -2.36 -6.56
N GLY A 60 13.61 -1.89 -7.81
CA GLY A 60 13.31 -0.50 -8.15
C GLY A 60 11.86 -0.10 -7.86
N GLU A 61 10.90 -1.02 -8.04
CA GLU A 61 9.50 -0.78 -7.71
C GLU A 61 9.26 -0.75 -6.18
N ILE A 62 9.93 -1.62 -5.41
CA ILE A 62 9.79 -1.73 -3.94
C ILE A 62 10.55 -0.62 -3.19
N LEU A 63 11.80 -0.34 -3.54
CA LEU A 63 12.61 0.69 -2.86
C LEU A 63 12.35 2.08 -3.44
N GLY A 64 11.82 2.14 -4.66
CA GLY A 64 11.79 3.34 -5.48
C GLY A 64 13.09 3.51 -6.28
N TYR A 65 12.95 3.96 -7.53
CA TYR A 65 14.07 4.06 -8.49
C TYR A 65 15.24 4.95 -8.02
N ASN A 66 15.02 5.82 -7.03
CA ASN A 66 16.05 6.71 -6.48
C ASN A 66 17.05 6.02 -5.55
N GLN A 67 16.80 4.77 -5.10
CA GLN A 67 17.61 4.05 -4.09
C GLN A 67 18.38 2.85 -4.65
N ILE A 68 18.30 2.61 -5.96
CA ILE A 68 18.83 1.42 -6.65
C ILE A 68 20.38 1.34 -6.67
N THR A 69 21.09 2.45 -6.45
CA THR A 69 22.55 2.52 -6.64
C THR A 69 23.34 1.58 -5.72
N SER A 70 22.78 1.18 -4.58
CA SER A 70 23.48 0.32 -3.61
C SER A 70 23.36 -1.18 -3.88
N THR A 71 22.21 -1.68 -4.35
CA THR A 71 21.96 -3.13 -4.49
C THR A 71 22.46 -3.71 -5.81
N VAL A 72 22.43 -2.93 -6.90
CA VAL A 72 22.92 -3.34 -8.24
C VAL A 72 24.44 -3.57 -8.23
N SER A 73 25.15 -2.79 -7.42
CA SER A 73 26.61 -2.88 -7.26
C SER A 73 27.07 -4.24 -6.72
N SER A 74 26.25 -4.92 -5.92
CA SER A 74 26.56 -6.25 -5.36
C SER A 74 26.34 -7.39 -6.37
N LEU A 75 25.42 -7.25 -7.32
CA LEU A 75 25.14 -8.27 -8.34
C LEU A 75 26.09 -8.24 -9.54
N ASN A 76 26.79 -7.11 -9.75
CA ASN A 76 27.78 -6.94 -10.82
C ASN A 76 29.14 -7.57 -10.51
N LEU A 77 29.48 -7.85 -9.25
CA LEU A 77 30.76 -8.44 -8.88
C LEU A 77 30.85 -9.96 -9.13
N GLU A 78 29.73 -10.65 -9.36
CA GLU A 78 29.66 -12.12 -9.54
C GLU A 78 29.61 -12.57 -11.02
N GLU A 79 30.02 -11.74 -11.97
CA GLU A 79 29.87 -11.96 -13.44
C GLU A 79 30.47 -13.26 -14.02
N LYS A 80 31.20 -14.08 -13.27
CA LYS A 80 31.91 -15.25 -13.81
C LYS A 80 31.33 -16.62 -13.47
N GLU A 81 30.44 -16.75 -12.49
CA GLU A 81 29.96 -18.08 -12.08
C GLU A 81 28.63 -18.46 -12.75
N LEU A 82 28.70 -19.04 -13.96
CA LEU A 82 27.54 -19.57 -14.70
C LEU A 82 27.07 -20.95 -14.18
N SER A 83 27.26 -21.25 -12.90
CA SER A 83 26.93 -22.56 -12.33
C SER A 83 25.41 -22.75 -12.22
N ILE A 84 24.95 -24.00 -12.36
CA ILE A 84 23.51 -24.34 -12.23
C ILE A 84 23.03 -24.02 -10.80
N ARG A 85 23.89 -24.22 -9.80
CA ARG A 85 23.59 -23.88 -8.40
C ARG A 85 23.31 -22.38 -8.27
N LYS A 86 24.19 -21.53 -8.81
CA LYS A 86 24.03 -20.07 -8.76
C LYS A 86 22.77 -19.62 -9.49
N LEU A 87 22.48 -20.22 -10.66
CA LEU A 87 21.23 -19.95 -11.36
C LEU A 87 19.99 -20.27 -10.49
N GLY A 88 20.03 -21.41 -9.78
CA GLY A 88 18.97 -21.79 -8.84
C GLY A 88 18.80 -20.81 -7.68
N GLU A 89 19.90 -20.26 -7.14
CA GLU A 89 19.87 -19.22 -6.10
C GLU A 89 19.19 -17.94 -6.61
N TYR A 90 19.58 -17.44 -7.78
CA TYR A 90 18.96 -16.25 -8.40
C TYR A 90 17.46 -16.48 -8.69
N GLN A 91 17.08 -17.67 -9.18
CA GLN A 91 15.68 -18.03 -9.39
C GLN A 91 14.88 -18.09 -8.08
N SER A 92 15.49 -18.56 -7.00
CA SER A 92 14.85 -18.58 -5.68
C SER A 92 14.67 -17.15 -5.14
N HIS A 93 15.69 -16.30 -5.29
CA HIS A 93 15.64 -14.90 -4.89
C HIS A 93 14.59 -14.10 -5.69
N LEU A 94 14.51 -14.32 -7.01
CA LEU A 94 13.47 -13.73 -7.83
C LEU A 94 12.07 -14.13 -7.34
N ARG A 95 11.86 -15.41 -7.00
CA ARG A 95 10.58 -15.90 -6.46
C ARG A 95 10.23 -15.25 -5.11
N SER A 96 11.20 -15.05 -4.22
CA SER A 96 10.94 -14.33 -2.96
C SER A 96 10.57 -12.87 -3.20
N LEU A 97 11.27 -12.17 -4.11
CA LEU A 97 10.97 -10.78 -4.44
C LEU A 97 9.60 -10.62 -5.12
N GLN A 98 9.23 -11.55 -6.00
CA GLN A 98 7.89 -11.56 -6.60
C GLN A 98 6.78 -11.72 -5.54
N LYS A 99 7.02 -12.55 -4.52
CA LYS A 99 6.10 -12.70 -3.39
C LYS A 99 6.01 -11.41 -2.57
N GLU A 100 7.15 -10.82 -2.21
CA GLU A 100 7.21 -9.55 -1.47
C GLU A 100 6.49 -8.42 -2.21
N LYS A 101 6.72 -8.30 -3.53
CA LYS A 101 5.98 -7.37 -4.39
C LYS A 101 4.47 -7.56 -4.30
N SER A 102 3.99 -8.81 -4.32
CA SER A 102 2.57 -9.11 -4.17
C SER A 102 2.03 -8.68 -2.80
N GLU A 103 2.78 -8.91 -1.74
CA GLU A 103 2.43 -8.50 -0.37
C GLU A 103 2.36 -6.96 -0.26
N HIS A 104 3.29 -6.24 -0.90
CA HIS A 104 3.29 -4.78 -0.96
C HIS A 104 2.07 -4.23 -1.69
N ILE A 105 1.73 -4.80 -2.86
CA ILE A 105 0.51 -4.42 -3.60
C ILE A 105 -0.73 -4.58 -2.72
N GLN A 106 -0.86 -5.71 -2.02
CA GLN A 106 -1.99 -5.97 -1.13
C GLN A 106 -2.07 -4.96 0.02
N LYS A 107 -0.93 -4.63 0.65
CA LYS A 107 -0.86 -3.62 1.71
C LYS A 107 -1.25 -2.23 1.21
N VAL A 108 -0.73 -1.80 0.06
CA VAL A 108 -1.09 -0.49 -0.54
C VAL A 108 -2.60 -0.42 -0.79
N LEU A 109 -3.20 -1.47 -1.37
CA LEU A 109 -4.64 -1.52 -1.61
C LEU A 109 -5.44 -1.43 -0.29
N ALA A 110 -5.02 -2.16 0.75
CA ALA A 110 -5.66 -2.10 2.06
C ALA A 110 -5.60 -0.69 2.67
N TYR A 111 -4.43 -0.04 2.62
CA TYR A 111 -4.23 1.31 3.15
C TYR A 111 -5.02 2.36 2.36
N VAL A 112 -5.04 2.28 1.03
CA VAL A 112 -5.84 3.17 0.19
C VAL A 112 -7.33 3.05 0.52
N ASN A 113 -7.84 1.83 0.71
CA ASN A 113 -9.23 1.58 1.13
C ASN A 113 -9.51 2.17 2.53
N GLU A 114 -8.58 2.02 3.48
CA GLU A 114 -8.72 2.61 4.80
C GLU A 114 -8.76 4.14 4.74
N VAL A 115 -7.89 4.77 3.95
CA VAL A 115 -7.92 6.22 3.70
C VAL A 115 -9.26 6.63 3.10
N HIS A 116 -9.77 5.90 2.10
CA HIS A 116 -11.06 6.19 1.49
C HIS A 116 -12.22 6.16 2.50
N LEU A 117 -12.27 5.15 3.36
CA LEU A 117 -13.29 5.04 4.42
C LEU A 117 -13.18 6.22 5.39
N MET A 118 -11.97 6.55 5.82
CA MET A 118 -11.73 7.67 6.74
C MET A 118 -12.10 9.02 6.11
N CYS A 119 -11.73 9.27 4.86
CA CYS A 119 -12.15 10.45 4.11
C CYS A 119 -13.67 10.53 3.97
N SER A 120 -14.33 9.40 3.72
CA SER A 120 -15.80 9.33 3.63
C SER A 120 -16.47 9.75 4.93
N ILE A 121 -16.01 9.24 6.08
CA ILE A 121 -16.56 9.58 7.41
C ILE A 121 -16.29 11.05 7.78
N LEU A 122 -15.09 11.54 7.50
CA LEU A 122 -14.64 12.90 7.81
C LEU A 122 -15.12 13.96 6.80
N GLY A 123 -15.76 13.55 5.70
CA GLY A 123 -16.14 14.43 4.60
C GLY A 123 -14.96 15.11 3.92
N LEU A 124 -13.82 14.43 3.81
CA LEU A 124 -12.61 14.94 3.16
C LEU A 124 -12.52 14.50 1.69
N ASP A 125 -11.84 15.30 0.88
CA ASP A 125 -11.53 14.96 -0.50
C ASP A 125 -10.44 13.87 -0.56
N PHE A 126 -10.87 12.64 -0.84
CA PHE A 126 -9.98 11.49 -0.96
C PHE A 126 -8.84 11.74 -1.95
N GLY A 127 -9.12 12.33 -3.11
CA GLY A 127 -8.14 12.55 -4.15
C GLY A 127 -7.02 13.47 -3.70
N LYS A 128 -7.38 14.58 -3.04
CA LYS A 128 -6.41 15.49 -2.43
C LYS A 128 -5.61 14.80 -1.33
N THR A 129 -6.24 13.97 -0.50
CA THR A 129 -5.57 13.26 0.59
C THR A 129 -4.51 12.28 0.08
N VAL A 130 -4.83 11.43 -0.90
CA VAL A 130 -3.86 10.44 -1.41
C VAL A 130 -2.81 11.05 -2.32
N SER A 131 -3.12 12.14 -3.02
CA SER A 131 -2.15 12.84 -3.90
C SER A 131 -0.96 13.42 -3.13
N VAL A 132 -1.13 13.76 -1.84
CA VAL A 132 -0.04 14.22 -0.96
C VAL A 132 0.99 13.11 -0.72
N VAL A 133 0.55 11.86 -0.70
CA VAL A 133 1.46 10.71 -0.56
C VAL A 133 2.14 10.43 -1.88
N HIS A 134 1.34 10.17 -2.92
CA HIS A 134 1.87 9.99 -4.27
C HIS A 134 0.76 10.24 -5.32
N PRO A 135 1.02 11.01 -6.39
CA PRO A 135 0.01 11.35 -7.38
C PRO A 135 -0.58 10.13 -8.10
N SER A 136 0.18 9.04 -8.25
CA SER A 136 -0.33 7.80 -8.87
C SER A 136 -1.34 7.03 -8.00
N LEU A 137 -1.54 7.40 -6.74
CA LEU A 137 -2.61 6.82 -5.90
C LEU A 137 -3.98 7.40 -6.26
N HIS A 138 -4.02 8.60 -6.84
CA HIS A 138 -5.24 9.26 -7.27
C HIS A 138 -5.67 8.86 -8.69
N ASP A 139 -4.69 8.58 -9.56
CA ASP A 139 -4.95 8.26 -10.96
C ASP A 139 -5.56 6.84 -11.08
N LYS A 140 -6.85 6.79 -11.44
CA LYS A 140 -7.60 5.54 -11.65
C LYS A 140 -7.20 4.82 -12.94
N ARG A 141 -6.27 5.35 -13.73
CA ARG A 141 -5.70 4.65 -14.87
C ARG A 141 -4.83 3.51 -14.35
N LEU A 142 -5.45 2.34 -14.18
CA LEU A 142 -4.84 1.06 -13.78
C LEU A 142 -3.55 0.69 -14.58
N GLU A 143 -3.30 1.36 -15.70
CA GLU A 143 -2.14 1.15 -16.56
C GLU A 143 -0.87 1.87 -16.08
N HIS A 144 -0.97 2.82 -15.15
CA HIS A 144 0.18 3.43 -14.49
C HIS A 144 0.23 2.94 -13.04
N ALA A 145 1.25 2.14 -12.73
CA ALA A 145 1.40 1.47 -11.45
C ALA A 145 1.20 2.46 -10.28
N THR A 146 0.17 2.20 -9.47
CA THR A 146 0.09 2.68 -8.10
C THR A 146 1.44 2.39 -7.46
N SER A 147 2.13 3.43 -6.97
CA SER A 147 3.47 3.25 -6.42
C SER A 147 3.41 2.25 -5.26
N ILE A 148 4.27 1.23 -5.29
CA ILE A 148 4.36 0.20 -4.24
C ILE A 148 5.61 0.35 -3.39
N SER A 149 6.25 1.51 -3.49
CA SER A 149 7.50 1.76 -2.81
C SER A 149 7.32 1.87 -1.30
N ASP A 150 8.38 1.59 -0.54
CA ASP A 150 8.41 1.75 0.92
C ASP A 150 7.99 3.16 1.35
N ASN A 151 8.46 4.19 0.65
CA ASN A 151 8.06 5.58 0.89
C ASN A 151 6.55 5.79 0.71
N THR A 152 5.92 5.07 -0.21
CA THR A 152 4.47 5.17 -0.45
C THR A 152 3.70 4.50 0.68
N LEU A 153 4.14 3.33 1.12
CA LEU A 153 3.55 2.64 2.27
C LEU A 153 3.68 3.47 3.55
N GLU A 154 4.86 4.03 3.83
CA GLU A 154 5.10 4.90 4.98
C GLU A 154 4.24 6.17 4.91
N GLY A 155 4.15 6.80 3.73
CA GLY A 155 3.32 7.99 3.53
C GLY A 155 1.83 7.69 3.75
N LEU A 156 1.35 6.53 3.30
CA LEU A 156 -0.02 6.06 3.54
C LEU A 156 -0.26 5.79 5.03
N GLU A 157 0.65 5.10 5.72
CA GLU A 157 0.54 4.81 7.15
C GLU A 157 0.47 6.11 7.98
N ASN A 158 1.37 7.06 7.68
CA ASN A 158 1.36 8.38 8.31
C ASN A 158 0.05 9.13 8.05
N THR A 159 -0.51 9.02 6.84
CA THR A 159 -1.80 9.63 6.49
C THR A 159 -2.94 8.99 7.25
N ILE A 160 -2.99 7.67 7.35
CA ILE A 160 -3.97 6.92 8.13
C ILE A 160 -3.91 7.34 9.61
N LEU A 161 -2.71 7.45 10.18
CA LEU A 161 -2.52 7.89 11.57
C LEU A 161 -3.08 9.31 11.79
N LYS A 162 -2.79 10.25 10.89
CA LYS A 162 -3.34 11.61 10.93
C LYS A 162 -4.86 11.61 10.85
N LEU A 163 -5.44 10.83 9.93
CA LEU A 163 -6.90 10.73 9.78
C LEU A 163 -7.57 10.09 11.01
N LYS A 164 -6.95 9.08 11.63
CA LYS A 164 -7.42 8.48 12.88
C LYS A 164 -7.41 9.49 14.03
N THR A 165 -6.37 10.32 14.08
CA THR A 165 -6.27 11.38 15.08
C THR A 165 -7.34 12.45 14.87
N GLU A 166 -7.54 12.88 13.62
CA GLU A 166 -8.59 13.84 13.25
C GLU A 166 -9.98 13.29 13.59
N ARG A 167 -10.25 12.01 13.30
CA ARG A 167 -11.51 11.33 13.66
C ARG A 167 -11.78 11.40 15.16
N LYS A 168 -10.79 11.08 15.99
CA LYS A 168 -10.89 11.19 17.45
C LYS A 168 -11.21 12.61 17.91
N VAL A 169 -10.48 13.59 17.39
CA VAL A 169 -10.66 15.01 17.73
C VAL A 169 -12.07 15.48 17.37
N ARG A 170 -12.53 15.18 16.15
CA ARG A 170 -13.86 15.57 15.67
C ARG A 170 -14.98 14.88 16.41
N PHE A 171 -14.84 13.59 16.67
CA PHE A 171 -15.79 12.82 17.46
C PHE A 171 -15.95 13.42 18.85
N GLN A 172 -14.85 13.67 19.56
CA GLN A 172 -14.90 14.26 20.89
C GLN A 172 -15.50 15.66 20.87
N LYS A 173 -15.07 16.52 19.93
CA LYS A 173 -15.61 17.88 19.77
C LYS A 173 -17.12 17.87 19.57
N LEU A 174 -17.63 16.98 18.70
CA LEU A 174 -19.06 16.89 18.43
C LEU A 174 -19.82 16.36 19.66
N LYS A 175 -19.24 15.42 20.40
CA LYS A 175 -19.79 14.90 21.66
C LYS A 175 -19.89 15.99 22.74
N ASP A 176 -18.87 16.83 22.87
CA ASP A 176 -18.86 17.95 23.81
C ASP A 176 -19.92 18.98 23.46
N ILE A 177 -20.04 19.37 22.17
CA ILE A 177 -21.08 20.28 21.68
C ILE A 177 -22.47 19.76 22.01
N VAL A 178 -22.73 18.48 21.74
CA VAL A 178 -24.03 17.87 22.01
C VAL A 178 -24.33 17.81 23.52
N THR A 179 -23.31 17.58 24.35
CA THR A 179 -23.46 17.58 25.81
C THR A 179 -23.89 18.96 26.31
N SER A 180 -23.22 20.03 25.87
CA SER A 180 -23.61 21.41 26.18
C SER A 180 -25.02 21.73 25.69
N LEU A 181 -25.38 21.27 24.49
CA LEU A 181 -26.72 21.44 23.93
C LEU A 181 -27.80 20.79 24.82
N PHE A 182 -27.54 19.61 25.39
CA PHE A 182 -28.43 18.98 26.34
C PHE A 182 -28.60 19.79 27.64
N GLU A 183 -27.52 20.35 28.18
CA GLU A 183 -27.58 21.23 29.35
C GLU A 183 -28.42 22.48 29.05
N LEU A 184 -28.22 23.13 27.90
CA LEU A 184 -29.03 24.27 27.49
C LEU A 184 -30.49 23.91 27.24
N TRP A 185 -30.79 22.72 26.73
CA TRP A 185 -32.17 22.25 26.58
C TRP A 185 -32.89 22.14 27.91
N ASN A 186 -32.19 21.67 28.95
CA ASN A 186 -32.74 21.56 30.29
C ASN A 186 -33.04 22.94 30.89
N ILE A 187 -32.18 23.93 30.65
CA ILE A 187 -32.37 25.30 31.18
C ILE A 187 -33.51 26.04 30.46
N MET A 188 -33.69 25.78 29.16
CA MET A 188 -34.62 26.51 28.30
C MET A 188 -36.01 25.86 28.18
N ASN A 189 -36.29 24.76 28.88
CA ASN A 189 -37.54 24.00 28.76
C ASN A 189 -37.90 23.66 27.30
N THR A 190 -36.91 23.26 26.51
CA THR A 190 -37.09 23.05 25.07
C THR A 190 -37.95 21.83 24.78
N THR A 191 -38.87 21.98 23.82
CA THR A 191 -39.86 20.96 23.45
C THR A 191 -39.23 19.74 22.79
N ARG A 192 -39.97 18.63 22.70
CA ARG A 192 -39.46 17.38 22.10
C ARG A 192 -39.28 17.53 20.59
N GLU A 193 -40.17 18.26 19.95
CA GLU A 193 -40.20 18.52 18.52
C GLU A 193 -38.94 19.30 18.09
N GLU A 194 -38.56 20.31 18.87
CA GLU A 194 -37.32 21.06 18.66
C GLU A 194 -36.07 20.17 18.84
N LYS A 195 -36.07 19.25 19.80
CA LYS A 195 -34.96 18.30 20.02
C LYS A 195 -34.84 17.29 18.86
N GLN A 196 -35.95 16.89 18.25
CA GLN A 196 -35.96 15.87 17.18
C GLN A 196 -35.19 16.31 15.92
N HIS A 197 -35.12 17.61 15.65
CA HIS A 197 -34.32 18.18 14.55
C HIS A 197 -32.82 17.90 14.68
N PHE A 198 -32.36 17.52 15.88
CA PHE A 198 -30.98 17.21 16.20
C PHE A 198 -30.73 15.71 16.41
N SER A 199 -31.72 14.86 16.12
CA SER A 199 -31.64 13.41 16.34
C SER A 199 -30.39 12.77 15.72
N ARG A 200 -30.03 13.20 14.50
CA ARG A 200 -28.81 12.75 13.81
C ARG A 200 -27.54 13.03 14.62
N VAL A 201 -27.34 14.29 15.05
CA VAL A 201 -26.12 14.71 15.75
C VAL A 201 -26.13 14.23 17.21
N THR A 202 -27.29 14.20 17.86
CA THR A 202 -27.42 13.77 19.26
C THR A 202 -27.20 12.27 19.48
N SER A 203 -27.31 11.47 18.43
CA SER A 203 -26.99 10.04 18.50
C SER A 203 -25.53 9.79 18.91
N ILE A 204 -24.61 10.75 18.71
CA ILE A 204 -23.19 10.62 19.04
C ILE A 204 -22.92 10.30 20.52
N ILE A 205 -23.81 10.70 21.43
CA ILE A 205 -23.68 10.44 22.86
C ILE A 205 -23.85 8.95 23.18
N ARG A 206 -24.59 8.22 22.33
CA ARG A 206 -24.96 6.81 22.55
C ARG A 206 -24.02 5.83 21.86
N VAL A 207 -23.23 6.29 20.90
CA VAL A 207 -22.36 5.43 20.08
C VAL A 207 -20.90 5.59 20.47
N SER A 208 -20.11 4.56 20.21
CA SER A 208 -18.64 4.64 20.31
C SER A 208 -18.04 5.27 19.05
N GLU A 209 -16.78 5.73 19.12
CA GLU A 209 -16.08 6.28 17.94
C GLU A 209 -16.07 5.30 16.77
N ALA A 210 -15.87 4.01 17.06
CA ALA A 210 -15.74 2.95 16.06
C ALA A 210 -17.05 2.66 15.31
N GLU A 211 -18.19 2.84 15.97
CA GLU A 211 -19.53 2.62 15.40
C GLU A 211 -19.93 3.69 14.36
N VAL A 212 -19.23 4.83 14.35
CA VAL A 212 -19.48 5.90 13.38
C VAL A 212 -18.90 5.53 12.02
N VAL A 213 -19.76 4.98 11.16
CA VAL A 213 -19.41 4.59 9.78
C VAL A 213 -20.13 5.40 8.71
N GLU A 214 -21.08 6.25 9.11
CA GLU A 214 -21.89 7.04 8.18
C GLU A 214 -21.03 8.11 7.46
N PRO A 215 -21.11 8.20 6.11
CA PRO A 215 -20.39 9.22 5.35
C PRO A 215 -20.76 10.65 5.78
N GLY A 216 -19.74 11.49 5.96
CA GLY A 216 -19.89 12.89 6.33
C GLY A 216 -20.39 13.12 7.75
N TYR A 217 -20.54 12.09 8.57
CA TYR A 217 -21.05 12.24 9.94
C TYR A 217 -20.13 13.12 10.81
N LEU A 218 -18.81 13.05 10.57
CA LEU A 218 -17.80 13.88 11.23
C LEU A 218 -17.24 14.95 10.28
N SER A 219 -18.03 15.41 9.31
CA SER A 219 -17.61 16.49 8.43
C SER A 219 -17.51 17.82 9.20
N THR A 220 -16.65 18.71 8.72
CA THR A 220 -16.50 20.06 9.29
C THR A 220 -17.82 20.81 9.24
N GLU A 221 -18.61 20.60 8.18
CA GLU A 221 -19.92 21.20 7.99
C GLU A 221 -20.91 20.75 9.07
N VAL A 222 -20.98 19.45 9.38
CA VAL A 222 -21.87 18.93 10.44
C VAL A 222 -21.49 19.50 11.80
N ILE A 223 -20.19 19.53 12.12
CA ILE A 223 -19.69 20.08 13.38
C ILE A 223 -20.00 21.59 13.46
N GLN A 224 -19.74 22.33 12.38
CA GLN A 224 -19.99 23.77 12.34
C GLN A 224 -21.48 24.08 12.46
N GLN A 225 -22.34 23.30 11.79
CA GLN A 225 -23.79 23.42 11.90
C GLN A 225 -24.25 23.23 13.35
N ALA A 226 -23.74 22.21 14.05
CA ALA A 226 -24.05 21.98 15.46
C ALA A 226 -23.61 23.15 16.36
N VAL A 227 -22.40 23.69 16.15
CA VAL A 227 -21.91 24.88 16.88
C VAL A 227 -22.78 26.11 16.63
N SER A 228 -23.08 26.41 15.36
CA SER A 228 -23.89 27.58 15.00
C SER A 228 -25.28 27.53 15.65
N GLN A 229 -25.89 26.35 15.71
CA GLN A 229 -27.18 26.15 16.35
C GLN A 229 -27.12 26.35 17.87
N GLU A 230 -26.06 25.85 18.52
CA GLU A 230 -25.81 26.07 19.94
C GLU A 230 -25.68 27.57 20.28
N VAL A 231 -24.92 28.31 19.47
CA VAL A 231 -24.77 29.77 19.62
C VAL A 231 -26.11 30.50 19.51
N VAL A 232 -26.97 30.10 18.56
CA VAL A 232 -28.33 30.68 18.44
C VAL A 232 -29.15 30.42 19.70
N ARG A 233 -29.08 29.21 20.28
CA ARG A 233 -29.78 28.90 21.53
C ARG A 233 -29.25 29.68 22.72
N LEU A 234 -27.93 29.79 22.87
CA LEU A 234 -27.30 30.62 23.91
C LEU A 234 -27.79 32.07 23.85
N ASN A 235 -27.90 32.63 22.65
CA ASN A 235 -28.43 33.99 22.46
C ASN A 235 -29.90 34.12 22.87
N LYS A 236 -30.73 33.12 22.55
CA LYS A 236 -32.14 33.07 23.02
C LYS A 236 -32.23 32.98 24.55
N LEU A 237 -31.40 32.15 25.19
CA LEU A 237 -31.34 32.06 26.65
C LEU A 237 -30.90 33.38 27.30
N ARG A 238 -29.89 34.03 26.72
CA ARG A 238 -29.42 35.33 27.22
C ARG A 238 -30.52 36.39 27.15
N THR A 239 -31.24 36.46 26.03
CA THR A 239 -32.31 37.44 25.85
C THR A 239 -33.53 37.17 26.72
N SER A 240 -33.91 35.91 26.95
CA SER A 240 -35.02 35.57 27.85
C SER A 240 -34.70 35.91 29.31
N ARG A 241 -33.48 35.62 29.78
CA ARG A 241 -33.02 35.98 31.13
C ARG A 241 -32.93 37.49 31.33
N MET A 242 -32.42 38.24 30.35
CA MET A 242 -32.37 39.71 30.43
C MET A 242 -33.77 40.34 30.53
N LYS A 243 -34.73 39.85 29.74
CA LYS A 243 -36.12 40.31 29.82
C LYS A 243 -36.75 40.02 31.18
N MET A 244 -36.46 38.86 31.77
CA MET A 244 -36.98 38.48 33.08
C MET A 244 -36.41 39.34 34.21
N ASN A 245 -35.11 39.67 34.14
CA ASN A 245 -34.47 40.56 35.11
C ASN A 245 -34.94 42.02 34.99
N ASN A 246 -35.26 42.49 33.78
CA ASN A 246 -35.81 43.83 33.56
C ASN A 246 -37.30 43.97 33.90
N LEU A 247 -38.02 42.85 34.14
CA LEU A 247 -39.41 42.83 34.60
C LEU A 247 -39.53 42.70 36.13
N LEU A 248 -38.41 42.51 36.82
CA LEU A 248 -38.30 42.40 38.28
C LEU A 248 -37.72 43.67 38.95
N VAL A 249 -37.52 44.75 38.16
CA VAL A 249 -37.12 46.09 38.61
C VAL A 249 -38.27 47.06 38.31
#